data_AF-A0A660VLK2-F1
#
_entry.id   AF-A0A660VLK2-F1
#
_cell.length_a   1.000
_cell.length_b   1.000
_cell.length_c   1.000
_cell.angle_alpha   90.00
_cell.angle_beta   90.00
_cell.angle_gamma   90.00
#
_symmetry.space_group_name_H-M   'P 1'
#
loop_
_entity.id
_entity.type
_entity.pdbx_description
1 polymer ?
#
loop_
_entity_poly.entity_id
_entity_poly.type
_entity_poly.pdbx_seq_one_letter_code
_entity_poly.pdbx_strand_id
1 'polypeptide(L)'
;MAKRTFELLKWLSGREASINGATQIRAGAVRPEVIVPLTEKDVPRDERTQRDELQEQQLEVGKIVRIIRVPYFGRLAEVVVLPPELREIETGSKVRMLEARILDTGEVVSVPRANVEIIS
;
A
#
# COMPACT_ATOMS: atom_id res chain seq x y z
N MET A 1 11.17 13.50 -10.38
CA MET A 1 10.62 12.13 -10.48
C MET A 1 11.57 11.19 -9.74
N ALA A 2 11.07 10.18 -9.03
CA ALA A 2 11.95 9.22 -8.34
C ALA A 2 12.77 8.41 -9.36
N LYS A 3 14.03 8.09 -9.02
CA LYS A 3 14.96 7.35 -9.92
C LYS A 3 14.35 6.04 -10.42
N ARG A 4 13.73 5.27 -9.52
CA ARG A 4 13.05 4.01 -9.85
C ARG A 4 11.96 4.19 -10.91
N THR A 5 11.11 5.22 -10.78
CA THR A 5 10.04 5.51 -11.74
C THR A 5 10.60 5.89 -13.12
N PHE A 6 11.68 6.67 -13.15
CA PHE A 6 12.32 7.05 -14.40
C PHE A 6 12.93 5.84 -15.14
N GLU A 7 13.64 4.97 -14.43
CA GLU A 7 14.20 3.75 -15.03
C GLU A 7 13.10 2.80 -15.53
N LEU A 8 11.98 2.69 -14.80
CA LEU A 8 10.82 1.90 -15.24
C LEU A 8 10.24 2.43 -16.55
N LEU A 9 10.03 3.74 -16.67
CA LEU A 9 9.52 4.35 -17.90
C LEU A 9 10.51 4.21 -19.06
N LYS A 10 11.82 4.27 -18.79
CA LYS A 10 12.87 4.06 -19.78
C LYS A 10 12.85 2.62 -20.31
N TRP A 11 12.66 1.63 -19.44
CA TRP A 11 12.51 0.23 -19.83
C TRP A 11 11.28 -0.02 -20.72
N LEU A 12 10.20 0.75 -20.50
CA LEU A 12 8.97 0.70 -21.30
C LEU A 12 9.03 1.52 -22.61
N SER A 13 10.15 2.19 -22.90
CA SER A 13 10.25 3.08 -24.06
C SER A 13 10.03 2.33 -25.38
N GLY A 14 9.19 2.91 -26.25
CA GLY A 14 8.84 2.32 -27.55
C GLY A 14 7.70 1.29 -27.50
N ARG A 15 7.12 1.01 -26.33
CA ARG A 15 5.95 0.14 -26.18
C ARG A 15 4.64 0.91 -26.33
N GLU A 16 3.60 0.19 -26.74
CA GLU A 16 2.22 0.70 -26.73
C GLU A 16 1.78 0.97 -25.29
N ALA A 17 1.09 2.08 -25.05
CA ALA A 17 0.64 2.47 -23.72
C ALA A 17 -0.71 3.20 -23.79
N SER A 18 -1.57 2.95 -22.81
CA SER A 18 -2.75 3.78 -22.53
C SER A 18 -2.45 4.68 -21.34
N ILE A 19 -2.81 5.96 -21.44
CA ILE A 19 -2.53 6.96 -20.41
C ILE A 19 -3.82 7.69 -20.06
N ASN A 20 -4.10 7.79 -18.76
CA ASN A 20 -5.13 8.67 -18.24
C ASN A 20 -4.46 9.69 -17.31
N GLY A 21 -4.42 10.95 -17.76
CA GLY A 21 -3.83 12.06 -17.02
C GLY A 21 -4.81 12.85 -16.16
N ALA A 22 -6.06 12.40 -16.04
CA ALA A 22 -7.07 13.13 -15.28
C ALA A 22 -6.69 13.21 -13.80
N THR A 23 -6.70 14.42 -13.25
CA THR A 23 -6.48 14.66 -11.82
C THR A 23 -7.63 15.47 -11.25
N GLN A 24 -8.06 15.15 -10.03
CA GLN A 24 -9.03 15.94 -9.30
C GLN A 24 -8.53 16.20 -7.88
N ILE A 25 -8.49 17.47 -7.50
CA ILE A 25 -7.79 17.95 -6.29
C ILE A 25 -8.63 17.89 -5.01
N ARG A 26 -9.92 17.51 -5.04
CA ARG A 26 -10.75 17.36 -3.83
C ARG A 26 -11.90 16.35 -3.96
N ALA A 27 -12.21 15.69 -2.83
CA ALA A 27 -13.35 14.79 -2.57
C ALA A 27 -13.53 13.59 -3.53
N GLY A 28 -12.46 13.19 -4.21
CA GLY A 28 -12.44 12.05 -5.14
C GLY A 28 -11.14 12.12 -5.95
N ALA A 29 -10.04 11.71 -5.34
CA ALA A 29 -8.72 11.84 -5.96
C ALA A 29 -8.59 10.85 -7.12
N VAL A 30 -8.67 11.35 -8.36
CA VAL A 30 -8.23 10.61 -9.55
C VAL A 30 -6.72 10.78 -9.67
N ARG A 31 -5.97 9.68 -9.63
CA ARG A 31 -4.52 9.66 -9.86
C ARG A 31 -4.25 9.39 -11.33
N PRO A 32 -3.23 10.03 -11.92
CA PRO A 32 -2.79 9.65 -13.26
C PRO A 32 -2.34 8.20 -13.28
N GLU A 33 -2.66 7.51 -14.37
CA GLU A 33 -2.26 6.12 -14.61
C GLU A 33 -1.69 5.95 -16.01
N VAL A 34 -0.75 5.01 -16.12
CA VAL A 34 -0.14 4.56 -17.38
C VAL A 34 -0.22 3.05 -17.39
N ILE A 35 -0.90 2.48 -18.38
CA ILE A 35 -1.08 1.04 -18.56
C ILE A 35 -0.28 0.62 -19.78
N VAL A 36 0.68 -0.30 -19.59
CA VAL A 36 1.47 -0.89 -20.68
C VAL A 36 1.24 -2.40 -20.69
N PRO A 37 0.72 -2.98 -21.80
CA PRO A 37 0.55 -4.42 -21.90
C PRO A 37 1.92 -5.10 -21.92
N LEU A 38 2.09 -6.08 -21.03
CA LEU A 38 3.26 -6.96 -21.00
C LEU A 38 2.92 -8.29 -21.65
N THR A 39 3.87 -8.85 -22.40
CA THR A 39 3.77 -10.22 -22.93
C THR A 39 4.39 -11.21 -21.97
N GLU A 40 4.10 -12.50 -22.13
CA GLU A 40 4.76 -13.54 -21.33
C GLU A 40 6.29 -13.50 -21.40
N LYS A 41 6.88 -12.93 -22.46
CA LYS A 41 8.34 -12.79 -22.59
C LYS A 41 8.90 -11.65 -21.74
N ASP A 42 8.07 -10.68 -21.39
CA ASP A 42 8.44 -9.51 -20.62
C ASP A 42 8.43 -9.76 -19.11
N VAL A 43 7.75 -10.83 -18.66
CA VAL A 43 7.70 -11.25 -17.27
C VAL A 43 8.82 -12.27 -17.00
N PRO A 44 9.86 -11.91 -16.21
CA PRO A 44 10.88 -12.85 -15.75
C PRO A 44 10.24 -14.12 -15.21
N ARG A 45 10.85 -15.29 -15.46
CA ARG A 45 10.29 -16.58 -14.99
C ARG A 45 10.12 -16.61 -13.46
N ASP A 46 10.97 -15.89 -12.74
CA ASP A 46 10.90 -15.76 -11.28
C ASP A 46 9.68 -14.93 -10.84
N GLU A 47 9.30 -13.88 -11.59
CA GLU A 47 8.09 -13.06 -11.36
C GLU A 47 6.78 -13.74 -11.79
N ARG A 48 6.84 -14.81 -12.60
CA ARG A 48 5.66 -15.65 -12.91
C ARG A 48 5.19 -16.44 -11.69
N THR A 49 6.08 -16.62 -10.71
CA THR A 49 5.75 -17.15 -9.38
C THR A 49 5.31 -15.99 -8.50
N GLN A 50 4.25 -15.29 -8.91
CA GLN A 50 3.76 -14.05 -8.31
C GLN A 50 3.19 -14.20 -6.88
N ARG A 51 3.56 -15.26 -6.14
CA ARG A 51 3.20 -15.43 -4.73
C ARG A 51 4.10 -14.60 -3.81
N ASP A 52 5.37 -14.41 -4.15
CA ASP A 52 6.34 -13.86 -3.19
C ASP A 52 6.30 -12.32 -3.12
N GLU A 53 6.09 -11.61 -4.24
CA GLU A 53 5.93 -10.14 -4.22
C GLU A 53 4.57 -9.68 -3.67
N LEU A 54 3.52 -10.49 -3.85
CA LEU A 54 2.22 -10.27 -3.20
C LEU A 54 2.32 -10.48 -1.67
N GLN A 55 3.20 -11.38 -1.21
CA GLN A 55 3.47 -11.59 0.22
C GLN A 55 4.20 -10.39 0.85
N GLU A 56 5.13 -9.73 0.15
CA GLU A 56 5.79 -8.53 0.67
C GLU A 56 4.80 -7.40 0.94
N GLN A 57 3.78 -7.24 0.10
CA GLN A 57 2.71 -6.24 0.25
C GLN A 57 1.58 -6.68 1.20
N GLN A 58 1.62 -7.89 1.73
CA GLN A 58 0.58 -8.38 2.62
C GLN A 58 0.81 -7.89 4.05
N LEU A 59 -0.24 -7.39 4.70
CA LEU A 59 -0.15 -6.95 6.08
C LEU A 59 -0.14 -8.17 7.01
N GLU A 60 0.93 -8.31 7.79
CA GLU A 60 1.19 -9.47 8.65
C GLU A 60 1.64 -9.00 10.05
N VAL A 61 1.44 -9.86 11.05
CA VAL A 61 1.95 -9.63 12.40
C VAL A 61 3.49 -9.60 12.36
N GLY A 62 4.10 -8.65 13.05
CA GLY A 62 5.55 -8.41 13.07
C GLY A 62 6.05 -7.44 12.01
N LYS A 63 5.24 -7.06 11.00
CA LYS A 63 5.66 -6.06 10.01
C LYS A 63 5.65 -4.65 10.59
N ILE A 64 6.61 -3.83 10.15
CA ILE A 64 6.66 -2.40 10.44
C ILE A 64 5.79 -1.65 9.44
N VAL A 65 4.92 -0.80 9.97
CA VAL A 65 4.00 0.03 9.20
C VAL A 65 4.10 1.49 9.64
N ARG A 66 3.75 2.42 8.74
CA ARG A 66 3.52 3.83 9.09
C ARG A 66 2.03 4.07 9.25
N ILE A 67 1.64 4.77 10.31
CA ILE A 67 0.27 5.23 10.44
C ILE A 67 0.08 6.49 9.59
N ILE A 68 -0.88 6.47 8.66
CA ILE A 68 -1.11 7.55 7.67
C ILE A 68 -2.36 8.38 7.97
N ARG A 69 -2.95 8.23 9.16
CA ARG A 69 -4.08 9.03 9.65
C ARG A 69 -3.88 9.48 11.09
N VAL A 70 -4.53 10.58 11.44
CA VAL A 70 -4.63 11.07 12.82
C VAL A 70 -5.36 10.04 13.70
N PRO A 71 -5.09 10.00 15.02
CA PRO A 71 -4.18 10.90 15.76
C PRO A 71 -2.70 10.53 15.65
N TYR A 72 -2.35 9.33 15.20
CA TYR A 72 -0.98 8.81 15.21
C TYR A 72 -0.20 9.03 13.90
N PHE A 73 -0.60 10.02 13.11
CA PHE A 73 -0.04 10.27 11.77
C PHE A 73 1.49 10.36 11.79
N GLY A 74 2.14 9.64 10.87
CA GLY A 74 3.58 9.61 10.67
C GLY A 74 4.35 8.65 11.57
N ARG A 75 3.72 8.13 12.65
CA ARG A 75 4.36 7.22 13.60
C ARG A 75 4.62 5.85 12.98
N LEU A 76 5.76 5.26 13.35
CA LEU A 76 6.14 3.89 13.00
C LEU A 76 5.61 2.95 14.07
N ALA A 77 5.00 1.85 13.65
CA ALA A 77 4.46 0.86 14.54
C ALA A 77 4.68 -0.56 14.01
N GLU A 78 4.85 -1.52 14.90
CA GLU A 78 4.90 -2.94 14.60
C GLU A 78 3.50 -3.54 14.73
N VAL A 79 3.03 -4.27 13.73
CA VAL A 79 1.71 -4.93 13.78
C VAL A 79 1.76 -6.05 14.82
N VAL A 80 0.92 -5.99 15.85
CA VAL A 80 0.86 -7.01 16.90
C VAL A 80 -0.31 -7.97 16.71
N VAL A 81 -1.47 -7.48 16.24
CA VAL A 81 -2.68 -8.30 16.05
C VAL A 81 -3.44 -7.87 14.80
N LEU A 82 -3.96 -8.83 14.06
CA LEU A 82 -4.83 -8.62 12.89
C LEU A 82 -6.18 -9.32 13.07
N PRO A 83 -7.11 -8.74 13.85
CA PRO A 83 -8.43 -9.32 14.05
C PRO A 83 -9.15 -9.51 12.70
N PRO A 84 -9.70 -10.70 12.40
CA PRO A 84 -10.37 -10.96 11.12
C PRO A 84 -11.75 -10.30 11.04
N GLU A 85 -12.36 -10.01 12.19
CA GLU A 85 -13.68 -9.45 12.31
C GLU A 85 -13.73 -7.97 11.91
N LEU A 86 -14.87 -7.57 11.35
CA LEU A 86 -15.16 -6.16 11.11
C LEU A 86 -15.64 -5.53 12.42
N ARG A 87 -15.07 -4.38 12.78
CA ARG A 87 -15.56 -3.54 13.87
C ARG A 87 -16.22 -2.28 13.33
N GLU A 88 -17.30 -1.88 13.98
CA GLU A 88 -17.95 -0.61 13.71
C GLU A 88 -17.13 0.52 14.35
N ILE A 89 -16.78 1.52 13.55
CA ILE A 89 -16.11 2.74 14.03
C ILE A 89 -17.14 3.84 14.26
N GLU A 90 -16.75 4.95 14.88
CA GLU A 90 -17.63 6.08 15.23
C GLU A 90 -18.46 6.62 14.06
N THR A 91 -18.00 6.44 12.82
CA THR A 91 -18.74 6.84 11.61
C THR A 91 -19.88 5.88 11.23
N GLY A 92 -20.09 4.80 12.00
CA GLY A 92 -21.03 3.70 11.68
C GLY A 92 -20.50 2.73 10.62
N SER A 93 -19.28 2.95 10.11
CA SER A 93 -18.68 2.09 9.07
C SER A 93 -18.10 0.83 9.70
N LYS A 94 -18.30 -0.32 9.04
CA LYS A 94 -17.68 -1.59 9.44
C LYS A 94 -16.34 -1.77 8.73
N VAL A 95 -15.24 -1.72 9.48
CA VAL A 95 -13.88 -1.78 8.93
C VAL A 95 -13.07 -2.88 9.60
N ARG A 96 -12.05 -3.37 8.89
CA ARG A 96 -11.06 -4.28 9.46
C ARG A 96 -10.08 -3.47 10.29
N MET A 97 -9.89 -3.86 11.54
CA MET A 97 -8.94 -3.24 12.45
C MET A 97 -7.61 -3.99 12.43
N LEU A 98 -6.57 -3.31 12.91
CA LEU A 98 -5.32 -3.89 13.36
C LEU A 98 -4.94 -3.26 14.70
N GLU A 99 -4.15 -3.97 15.48
CA GLU A 99 -3.45 -3.41 16.64
C GLU A 99 -1.97 -3.33 16.29
N ALA A 100 -1.36 -2.18 16.55
CA ALA A 100 0.05 -1.96 16.32
C ALA A 100 0.70 -1.31 17.53
N ARG A 101 1.92 -1.75 17.85
CA ARG A 101 2.76 -1.19 18.90
C ARG A 101 3.60 -0.08 18.30
N ILE A 102 3.42 1.15 18.77
CA ILE A 102 4.23 2.28 18.32
C ILE A 102 5.67 2.10 18.81
N LEU A 103 6.65 2.20 17.91
CA LEU A 103 8.04 1.86 18.17
C LEU A 103 8.74 2.80 19.17
N ASP A 104 8.38 4.08 19.19
CA ASP A 104 9.03 5.08 20.04
C ASP A 104 8.43 5.19 21.46
N THR A 105 7.13 4.95 21.62
CA THR A 105 6.46 4.99 22.93
C THR A 105 6.15 3.62 23.53
N GLY A 106 6.15 2.56 22.71
CA GLY A 106 5.72 1.23 23.11
C GLY A 106 4.22 1.06 23.31
N GLU A 107 3.43 2.12 23.08
CA GLU A 107 1.97 2.14 23.20
C GLU A 107 1.32 1.24 22.15
N VAL A 108 0.34 0.43 22.54
CA VAL A 108 -0.44 -0.38 21.60
C VAL A 108 -1.71 0.39 21.22
N VAL A 109 -1.87 0.64 19.93
CA VAL A 109 -2.98 1.41 19.38
C VAL A 109 -3.79 0.56 18.41
N SER A 110 -5.11 0.76 18.40
CA SER A 110 -6.01 0.11 17.45
C SER A 110 -6.39 1.10 16.35
N VAL A 111 -6.09 0.74 15.10
CA VAL A 111 -6.39 1.58 13.93
C VAL A 111 -6.99 0.74 12.80
N PRO A 112 -7.79 1.34 11.90
CA PRO A 112 -8.24 0.66 10.69
C PRO A 112 -7.06 0.23 9.83
N ARG A 113 -7.14 -0.94 9.19
CA ARG A 113 -6.10 -1.42 8.25
C ARG A 113 -5.84 -0.46 7.10
N ALA A 114 -6.85 0.30 6.68
CA ALA A 114 -6.74 1.32 5.65
C ALA A 114 -5.94 2.57 6.08
N ASN A 115 -5.64 2.69 7.39
CA ASN A 115 -4.95 3.85 7.96
C ASN A 115 -3.45 3.58 8.18
N VAL A 116 -2.90 2.51 7.59
CA VAL A 116 -1.48 2.22 7.63
C VAL A 116 -0.92 1.94 6.23
N GLU A 117 0.38 2.16 6.05
CA GLU A 117 1.14 1.74 4.88
C GLU A 117 2.32 0.85 5.33
N ILE A 118 2.63 -0.19 4.55
CA ILE A 118 3.79 -1.05 4.80
C ILE A 118 5.03 -0.30 4.35
N ILE A 119 6.06 -0.30 5.19
CA ILE A 119 7.36 0.26 4.87
C ILE A 119 8.30 -0.93 4.67
N SER A 120 8.55 -1.29 3.40
CA SER A 120 9.59 -2.26 3.04
C SER A 120 10.96 -1.62 3.11
#